data_AF-A0AA36G2W6-F1
#
_entry.id   AF-A0AA36G2W6-F1
#
_cell.length_a   1.000
_cell.length_b   1.000
_cell.length_c   1.000
_cell.angle_alpha   90.00
_cell.angle_beta   90.00
_cell.angle_gamma   90.00
#
_symmetry.space_group_name_H-M   'P 1'
#
loop_
_entity.id
_entity.type
_entity.pdbx_description
1 polymer ?
#
loop_
_entity_poly.entity_id
_entity_poly.type
_entity_poly.pdbx_seq_one_letter_code
_entity_poly.pdbx_strand_id
1 'polypeptide(L)'
;MVDLLINKIARFNAFGVGALSIFLNLLLLYCINAKSTKHMAQYRVIMMIMCGFNIKFSIVHMLSVPTVHIHELDLLILNTGYIKDVMLGRILLVFFVFSFAQTIVLIASHFANRYLIICKSHFILHYSTCIYAIGFIISYFAIISWTAIFCIAVWPRRPEMEDLSANRGDRLQSQLFRCLVFQTLVPIICAHLPIYLAFVLPMFGTRDSILDLLPLPIAWYPAIDPIVVIFNVRSYKHQIFQLLRIPENTNSNSATMPVYGRGVSSQERTVRNA
;
A
#
# COMPACT_ATOMS: atom_id res chain seq x y z
N MET A 1 -21.46 -17.77 -14.53
CA MET A 1 -21.21 -17.57 -15.99
C MET A 1 -20.38 -16.31 -16.25
N VAL A 2 -20.72 -15.19 -15.62
CA VAL A 2 -19.98 -13.91 -15.72
C VAL A 2 -18.52 -14.03 -15.29
N ASP A 3 -18.23 -14.64 -14.14
CA ASP A 3 -16.84 -14.79 -13.65
C ASP A 3 -15.96 -15.65 -14.57
N LEU A 4 -16.54 -16.67 -15.21
CA LEU A 4 -15.84 -17.51 -16.18
C LEU A 4 -15.47 -16.71 -17.44
N LEU A 5 -16.36 -15.80 -17.88
CA LEU A 5 -16.11 -14.93 -19.02
C LEU A 5 -15.04 -13.88 -18.68
N ILE A 6 -15.14 -13.24 -17.52
CA ILE A 6 -14.15 -12.27 -17.02
C ILE A 6 -12.77 -12.91 -16.94
N ASN A 7 -12.67 -14.12 -16.37
CA ASN A 7 -11.40 -14.84 -16.28
C ASN A 7 -10.83 -15.22 -17.66
N LYS A 8 -11.67 -15.59 -18.63
CA LYS A 8 -11.21 -15.84 -20.01
C LYS A 8 -10.67 -14.57 -20.67
N ILE A 9 -11.36 -13.45 -20.52
CA ILE A 9 -10.93 -12.14 -21.05
C ILE A 9 -9.64 -11.68 -20.38
N ALA A 10 -9.55 -11.78 -19.06
CA ALA A 10 -8.36 -11.41 -18.29
C ALA A 10 -7.13 -12.20 -18.73
N ARG A 11 -7.27 -13.52 -18.95
CA ARG A 11 -6.21 -14.36 -19.50
C ARG A 11 -5.80 -13.92 -20.90
N PHE A 12 -6.76 -13.78 -21.81
CA PHE A 12 -6.45 -13.36 -23.18
C PHE A 12 -5.69 -12.02 -23.21
N ASN A 13 -6.15 -11.05 -22.41
CA ASN A 13 -5.50 -9.76 -22.26
C ASN A 13 -4.10 -9.88 -21.65
N ALA A 14 -3.93 -10.64 -20.57
CA ALA A 14 -2.65 -10.80 -19.89
C ALA A 14 -1.58 -11.40 -20.81
N PHE A 15 -1.95 -12.39 -21.62
CA PHE A 15 -1.05 -13.01 -22.60
C PHE A 15 -0.76 -12.08 -23.79
N GLY A 16 -1.78 -11.44 -24.36
CA GLY A 16 -1.61 -10.53 -25.49
C GLY A 16 -0.72 -9.33 -25.16
N VAL A 17 -1.07 -8.61 -24.08
CA VAL A 17 -0.30 -7.44 -23.61
C VAL A 17 1.07 -7.85 -23.09
N GLY A 18 1.16 -8.97 -22.37
CA GLY A 18 2.43 -9.49 -21.86
C GLY A 18 3.41 -9.85 -22.97
N ALA A 19 2.96 -10.56 -24.00
CA ALA A 19 3.79 -10.91 -25.16
C ALA A 19 4.26 -9.68 -25.94
N LEU A 20 3.34 -8.72 -26.18
CA LEU A 20 3.68 -7.45 -26.81
C LEU A 20 4.72 -6.67 -25.98
N SER A 21 4.52 -6.57 -24.67
CA SER A 21 5.45 -5.89 -23.77
C SER A 21 6.84 -6.53 -23.78
N ILE A 22 6.93 -7.86 -23.74
CA ILE A 22 8.22 -8.57 -23.83
C ILE A 22 8.91 -8.25 -25.16
N PHE A 23 8.18 -8.35 -26.27
CA PHE A 23 8.71 -8.04 -27.60
C PHE A 23 9.25 -6.59 -27.68
N LEU A 24 8.45 -5.61 -27.25
CA LEU A 24 8.83 -4.19 -27.31
C LEU A 24 10.03 -3.87 -26.40
N ASN A 25 10.09 -4.44 -25.19
CA ASN A 25 11.22 -4.21 -24.29
C ASN A 25 12.50 -4.92 -24.77
N LEU A 26 12.39 -6.08 -25.43
CA LEU A 26 13.53 -6.75 -26.08
C LEU A 26 14.02 -5.96 -27.30
N LEU A 27 13.10 -5.44 -28.12
CA LEU A 27 13.43 -4.56 -29.25
C LEU A 27 14.12 -3.28 -28.76
N LEU A 28 13.61 -2.67 -27.69
CA LEU A 28 14.22 -1.50 -27.07
C LEU A 28 15.63 -1.81 -26.54
N LEU A 29 15.81 -2.96 -25.88
CA LEU A 29 17.12 -3.40 -25.41
C LEU A 29 18.11 -3.61 -26.58
N TYR A 30 17.65 -4.20 -27.68
CA TYR A 30 18.43 -4.32 -28.91
C TYR A 30 18.82 -2.94 -29.47
N CYS A 31 17.88 -2.00 -29.59
CA CYS A 31 18.15 -0.64 -30.06
C CYS A 31 19.13 0.12 -29.17
N ILE A 32 18.99 -0.02 -27.84
CA ILE A 32 19.91 0.56 -26.86
C ILE A 32 21.32 0.05 -27.11
N ASN A 33 21.50 -1.26 -27.33
CA ASN A 33 22.83 -1.82 -27.56
C ASN A 33 23.40 -1.48 -28.95
N ALA A 34 22.56 -1.38 -29.98
CA ALA A 34 23.01 -1.22 -31.37
C ALA A 34 23.37 0.22 -31.78
N LYS A 35 22.69 1.26 -31.25
CA LYS A 35 22.77 2.63 -31.81
C LYS A 35 23.21 3.72 -30.87
N SER A 36 23.56 3.40 -29.63
CA SER A 36 23.66 4.46 -28.65
C SER A 36 25.02 5.17 -28.71
N THR A 37 24.97 6.51 -28.81
CA THR A 37 26.11 7.42 -28.99
C THR A 37 26.74 7.84 -27.65
N LYS A 38 28.00 8.27 -27.58
CA LYS A 38 28.69 8.60 -26.30
C LYS A 38 27.91 9.55 -25.36
N HIS A 39 27.19 10.54 -25.92
CA HIS A 39 26.31 11.44 -25.17
C HIS A 39 25.16 10.73 -24.45
N MET A 40 24.80 9.56 -24.97
CA MET A 40 23.72 8.72 -24.52
C MET A 40 24.18 7.63 -23.54
N ALA A 41 25.49 7.49 -23.26
CA ALA A 41 26.03 6.38 -22.47
C ALA A 41 25.59 6.35 -21.00
N GLN A 42 25.46 7.53 -20.39
CA GLN A 42 25.16 7.65 -18.95
C GLN A 42 23.74 7.23 -18.58
N TYR A 43 22.78 7.26 -19.52
CA TYR A 43 21.39 6.86 -19.23
C TYR A 43 21.05 5.43 -19.65
N ARG A 44 21.90 4.77 -20.44
CA ARG A 44 21.60 3.44 -20.98
C ARG A 44 21.43 2.42 -19.88
N VAL A 45 22.27 2.48 -18.85
CA VAL A 45 22.23 1.51 -17.76
C VAL A 45 20.86 1.52 -17.08
N ILE A 46 20.31 2.70 -16.80
CA ILE A 46 18.97 2.83 -16.20
C ILE A 46 17.90 2.33 -17.16
N MET A 47 17.95 2.69 -18.44
CA MET A 47 16.96 2.20 -19.43
C MET A 47 17.02 0.69 -19.63
N MET A 48 18.21 0.08 -19.63
CA MET A 48 18.40 -1.37 -19.71
C MET A 48 17.83 -2.07 -18.47
N ILE A 49 18.09 -1.51 -17.29
CA ILE A 49 17.50 -1.99 -16.02
C ILE A 49 15.97 -1.91 -16.11
N MET A 50 15.40 -0.79 -16.56
CA MET A 50 13.95 -0.63 -16.75
C MET A 50 13.37 -1.68 -17.70
N CYS A 51 14.01 -1.92 -18.85
CA CYS A 51 13.59 -2.96 -19.80
C CYS A 51 13.56 -4.35 -19.14
N GLY A 52 14.62 -4.69 -18.39
CA GLY A 52 14.69 -5.97 -17.67
C GLY A 52 13.57 -6.14 -16.63
N PHE A 53 13.28 -5.09 -15.86
CA PHE A 53 12.17 -5.11 -14.89
C PHE A 53 10.79 -5.20 -15.56
N ASN A 54 10.59 -4.51 -16.69
CA ASN A 54 9.34 -4.59 -17.45
C ASN A 54 9.12 -5.98 -18.06
N ILE A 55 10.17 -6.61 -18.58
CA ILE A 55 10.11 -8.00 -19.07
C ILE A 55 9.74 -8.94 -17.92
N LYS A 56 10.41 -8.83 -16.77
CA LYS A 56 10.10 -9.62 -15.57
C LYS A 56 8.65 -9.43 -15.12
N PHE A 57 8.18 -8.17 -15.03
CA PHE A 57 6.79 -7.86 -14.69
C PHE A 57 5.82 -8.53 -15.68
N SER A 58 6.11 -8.45 -16.97
CA SER A 58 5.25 -9.02 -18.03
C SER A 58 5.17 -10.55 -17.93
N ILE A 59 6.30 -11.23 -17.68
CA ILE A 59 6.33 -12.68 -17.47
C ILE A 59 5.48 -13.07 -16.25
N VAL A 60 5.70 -12.40 -15.12
CA VAL A 60 4.97 -12.70 -13.88
C VAL A 60 3.47 -12.40 -14.04
N HIS A 61 3.11 -11.33 -14.73
CA HIS A 61 1.71 -10.99 -15.03
C HIS A 61 1.03 -12.06 -15.90
N MET A 62 1.72 -12.59 -16.92
CA MET A 62 1.22 -13.69 -17.75
C MET A 62 1.04 -15.00 -16.96
N LEU A 63 1.96 -15.30 -16.04
CA LEU A 63 1.90 -16.52 -15.22
C LEU A 63 0.85 -16.45 -14.12
N SER A 64 0.68 -15.29 -13.50
CA SER A 64 -0.20 -15.10 -12.33
C SER A 64 -1.63 -14.68 -12.69
N VAL A 65 -1.86 -14.02 -13.84
CA VAL A 65 -3.15 -13.44 -14.25
C VAL A 65 -3.93 -12.93 -13.03
N PRO A 66 -3.37 -11.93 -12.32
CA PRO A 66 -3.86 -11.53 -11.00
C PRO A 66 -5.25 -10.92 -11.16
N THR A 67 -6.25 -11.51 -10.49
CA THR A 67 -7.63 -11.02 -10.53
C THR A 67 -8.08 -10.63 -9.14
N VAL A 68 -8.60 -9.41 -9.01
CA VAL A 68 -9.11 -8.88 -7.75
C VAL A 68 -10.58 -9.27 -7.62
N HIS A 69 -10.91 -10.01 -6.58
CA HIS A 69 -12.27 -10.29 -6.16
C HIS A 69 -12.55 -9.52 -4.88
N ILE A 70 -13.63 -8.76 -4.87
CA ILE A 70 -14.06 -7.98 -3.71
C ILE A 70 -15.38 -8.59 -3.24
N HIS A 71 -15.38 -9.18 -2.04
CA HIS A 71 -16.59 -9.74 -1.43
C HIS A 71 -16.87 -9.03 -0.10
N GLU A 72 -17.92 -8.20 -0.07
CA GLU A 72 -18.36 -7.35 1.04
C GLU A 72 -17.28 -6.44 1.68
N LEU A 73 -16.29 -7.01 2.36
CA LEU A 73 -15.19 -6.33 3.05
C LEU A 73 -13.80 -6.94 2.77
N ASP A 74 -13.77 -8.08 2.07
CA ASP A 74 -12.55 -8.80 1.75
C ASP A 74 -12.09 -8.43 0.34
N LEU A 75 -10.84 -7.95 0.23
CA LEU A 75 -10.14 -7.75 -1.03
C LEU A 75 -9.17 -8.92 -1.23
N LEU A 76 -9.50 -9.79 -2.18
CA LEU A 76 -8.70 -10.98 -2.49
C LEU A 76 -8.05 -10.81 -3.86
N ILE A 77 -6.71 -10.86 -3.88
CA ILE A 77 -5.96 -10.97 -5.13
C ILE A 77 -5.69 -12.46 -5.36
N LEU A 78 -6.29 -13.01 -6.42
CA LEU A 78 -6.20 -14.42 -6.75
C LEU A 78 -5.36 -14.62 -8.01
N ASN A 79 -4.53 -15.67 -7.99
CA ASN A 79 -3.88 -16.15 -9.20
C ASN A 79 -4.92 -16.94 -10.01
N THR A 80 -5.28 -16.43 -11.18
CA THR A 80 -6.21 -17.10 -12.09
C THR A 80 -5.53 -17.64 -13.35
N GLY A 81 -4.19 -17.67 -13.35
CA GLY A 81 -3.37 -18.22 -14.42
C GLY A 81 -3.48 -19.74 -14.54
N TYR A 82 -2.62 -20.32 -15.39
CA TYR A 82 -2.61 -21.76 -15.64
C TYR A 82 -1.96 -22.57 -14.52
N ILE A 83 -1.16 -21.91 -13.68
CA ILE A 83 -0.53 -22.52 -12.50
C ILE A 83 -1.58 -22.63 -11.41
N LYS A 84 -2.05 -23.86 -11.17
CA LYS A 84 -3.05 -24.17 -10.13
C LYS A 84 -2.45 -24.46 -8.77
N ASP A 85 -1.12 -24.62 -8.69
CA ASP A 85 -0.44 -24.80 -7.41
C ASP A 85 -0.59 -23.54 -6.55
N VAL A 86 -1.15 -23.72 -5.35
CA VAL A 86 -1.51 -22.62 -4.46
C VAL A 86 -0.27 -21.90 -3.95
N MET A 87 0.80 -22.62 -3.62
CA MET A 87 2.03 -22.03 -3.08
C MET A 87 2.76 -21.23 -4.14
N LEU A 88 2.96 -21.84 -5.32
CA LEU A 88 3.58 -21.20 -6.46
C LEU A 88 2.75 -19.99 -6.93
N GLY A 89 1.42 -20.12 -6.93
CA GLY A 89 0.56 -19.02 -7.32
C GLY A 89 0.64 -17.82 -6.38
N ARG A 90 0.77 -18.05 -5.06
CA ARG A 90 1.01 -16.99 -4.08
C ARG A 90 2.36 -16.33 -4.29
N ILE A 91 3.42 -17.13 -4.46
CA ILE A 91 4.78 -16.61 -4.74
C ILE A 91 4.77 -15.71 -5.99
N LEU A 92 4.06 -16.12 -7.05
CA LEU A 92 3.93 -15.32 -8.27
C LEU A 92 3.18 -14.00 -8.04
N LEU A 93 2.13 -13.99 -7.20
CA LEU A 93 1.45 -12.75 -6.82
C LEU A 93 2.35 -11.80 -6.02
N VAL A 94 3.21 -12.32 -5.14
CA VAL A 94 4.21 -11.51 -4.44
C VAL A 94 5.15 -10.84 -5.42
N PHE A 95 5.69 -11.63 -6.36
CA PHE A 95 6.57 -11.10 -7.41
C PHE A 95 5.85 -10.11 -8.32
N PHE A 96 4.54 -10.28 -8.55
CA PHE A 96 3.73 -9.34 -9.32
C PHE A 96 3.67 -7.98 -8.64
N VAL A 97 3.22 -7.94 -7.37
CA VAL A 97 3.08 -6.70 -6.59
C VAL A 97 4.45 -6.03 -6.40
N PHE A 98 5.48 -6.81 -6.08
CA PHE A 98 6.85 -6.33 -5.97
C PHE A 98 7.33 -5.66 -7.27
N SER A 99 7.14 -6.33 -8.40
CA SER A 99 7.60 -5.81 -9.70
C SER A 99 6.83 -4.57 -10.12
N PHE A 100 5.53 -4.52 -9.85
CA PHE A 100 4.71 -3.33 -10.10
C PHE A 100 5.23 -2.12 -9.32
N ALA A 101 5.40 -2.25 -8.00
CA ALA A 101 5.92 -1.16 -7.16
C ALA A 101 7.32 -0.70 -7.60
N GLN A 102 8.19 -1.64 -7.98
CA GLN A 102 9.55 -1.31 -8.43
C GLN A 102 9.57 -0.49 -9.74
N THR A 103 8.64 -0.74 -10.66
CA THR A 103 8.58 0.02 -11.93
C THR A 103 8.27 1.50 -11.69
N ILE A 104 7.45 1.83 -10.68
CA ILE A 104 7.13 3.22 -10.31
C ILE A 104 8.40 3.96 -9.85
N VAL A 105 9.18 3.33 -8.95
CA VAL A 105 10.44 3.91 -8.45
C VAL A 105 11.45 4.10 -9.57
N LEU A 106 11.53 3.15 -10.50
CA LEU A 106 12.42 3.22 -11.66
C LEU A 106 12.05 4.37 -12.61
N ILE A 107 10.76 4.59 -12.87
CA ILE A 107 10.30 5.72 -13.70
C ILE A 107 10.68 7.06 -13.06
N ALA A 108 10.43 7.21 -11.76
CA ALA A 108 10.80 8.41 -11.01
C ALA A 108 12.32 8.66 -11.03
N SER A 109 13.10 7.59 -10.81
CA SER A 109 14.57 7.65 -10.85
C SER A 109 15.09 8.00 -12.24
N HIS A 110 14.50 7.47 -13.29
CA HIS A 110 14.86 7.77 -14.68
C HIS A 110 14.59 9.25 -15.01
N PHE A 111 13.44 9.78 -14.58
CA PHE A 111 13.11 11.20 -14.75
C PHE A 111 14.10 12.10 -14.00
N ALA A 112 14.38 11.80 -12.74
CA ALA A 112 15.29 12.58 -11.90
C ALA A 112 16.72 12.59 -12.47
N ASN A 113 17.20 11.43 -12.96
CA ASN A 113 18.49 11.35 -13.65
C ASN A 113 18.53 12.21 -14.92
N ARG A 114 17.45 12.21 -15.73
CA ARG A 114 17.35 13.05 -16.93
C ARG A 114 17.44 14.53 -16.58
N TYR A 115 16.76 14.95 -15.51
CA TYR A 115 16.81 16.34 -15.04
C TYR A 115 18.23 16.75 -14.63
N LEU A 116 18.94 15.93 -13.85
CA LEU A 116 20.28 16.27 -13.36
C LEU A 116 21.31 16.35 -14.49
N ILE A 117 21.24 15.47 -15.48
CA ILE A 117 22.13 15.51 -16.65
C ILE A 117 21.94 16.82 -17.43
N ILE A 118 20.71 17.34 -17.52
CA ILE A 118 20.40 18.57 -18.26
C ILE A 118 20.80 19.82 -17.47
N CYS A 119 20.60 19.82 -16.15
CA CYS A 119 20.67 21.03 -15.35
C CYS A 119 21.94 21.17 -14.49
N LYS A 120 22.78 20.14 -14.35
CA LYS A 120 23.93 20.15 -13.41
C LYS A 120 25.27 19.82 -14.06
N SER A 121 26.34 20.28 -13.42
CA SER A 121 27.73 20.02 -13.82
C SER A 121 28.12 18.55 -13.69
N HIS A 122 29.07 18.10 -14.52
CA HIS A 122 29.55 16.72 -14.61
C HIS A 122 30.07 16.14 -13.27
N PHE A 123 30.60 16.99 -12.38
CA PHE A 123 31.05 16.55 -11.05
C PHE A 123 29.88 16.15 -10.13
N ILE A 124 28.79 16.92 -10.15
CA ILE A 124 27.58 16.63 -9.34
C ILE A 124 26.92 15.33 -9.82
N LEU A 125 26.98 15.05 -11.13
CA LEU A 125 26.38 13.87 -11.74
C LEU A 125 26.96 12.55 -11.24
N HIS A 126 28.28 12.49 -10.99
CA HIS A 126 28.92 11.28 -10.45
C HIS A 126 28.41 10.95 -9.05
N TYR A 127 28.32 11.96 -8.17
CA TYR A 127 27.79 11.80 -6.82
C TYR A 127 26.28 11.45 -6.81
N SER A 128 25.49 12.06 -7.70
CA SER A 128 24.07 11.75 -7.85
C SER A 128 23.82 10.29 -8.23
N THR A 129 24.68 9.68 -9.06
CA THR A 129 24.55 8.26 -9.45
C THR A 129 24.62 7.33 -8.24
N CYS A 130 25.55 7.59 -7.31
CA CYS A 130 25.65 6.84 -6.06
C CYS A 130 24.43 7.02 -5.17
N ILE A 131 23.90 8.25 -5.06
CA ILE A 131 22.66 8.52 -4.30
C ILE A 131 21.48 7.74 -4.88
N TYR A 132 21.31 7.69 -6.20
CA TYR A 132 20.24 6.90 -6.80
C TYR A 132 20.44 5.40 -6.60
N ALA A 133 21.66 4.90 -6.66
CA ALA A 133 21.93 3.49 -6.37
C ALA A 133 21.56 3.14 -4.92
N ILE A 134 21.94 3.99 -3.96
CA ILE A 134 21.57 3.82 -2.54
C ILE A 134 20.05 3.92 -2.36
N GLY A 135 19.41 4.93 -2.95
CA GLY A 135 17.96 5.11 -2.91
C GLY A 135 17.20 3.93 -3.52
N PHE A 136 17.72 3.36 -4.61
CA PHE A 136 17.18 2.16 -5.23
C PHE A 136 17.27 0.94 -4.29
N ILE A 137 18.42 0.74 -3.63
CA ILE A 137 18.59 -0.33 -2.64
C ILE A 137 17.62 -0.15 -1.47
N ILE A 138 17.49 1.06 -0.94
CA ILE A 138 16.54 1.37 0.15
C ILE A 138 15.11 1.07 -0.30
N SER A 139 14.71 1.53 -1.49
CA SER A 139 13.38 1.28 -2.05
C SER A 139 13.09 -0.21 -2.24
N TYR A 140 14.11 -0.97 -2.66
CA TYR A 140 14.01 -2.41 -2.85
C TYR A 140 13.69 -3.13 -1.54
N PHE A 141 14.39 -2.80 -0.45
CA PHE A 141 14.12 -3.35 0.87
C PHE A 141 12.76 -2.90 1.44
N ALA A 142 12.39 -1.64 1.24
CA ALA A 142 11.10 -1.12 1.68
C ALA A 142 9.94 -1.85 0.99
N ILE A 143 10.02 -2.09 -0.32
CA ILE A 143 9.00 -2.82 -1.08
C ILE A 143 8.94 -4.29 -0.65
N ILE A 144 10.08 -4.93 -0.35
CA ILE A 144 10.09 -6.30 0.21
C ILE A 144 9.37 -6.34 1.56
N SER A 145 9.64 -5.40 2.45
CA SER A 145 8.97 -5.32 3.75
C SER A 145 7.46 -5.14 3.60
N TRP A 146 7.03 -4.22 2.74
CA TRP A 146 5.61 -3.98 2.44
C TRP A 146 4.91 -5.18 1.81
N THR A 147 5.55 -5.83 0.84
CA THR A 147 5.00 -7.03 0.21
C THR A 147 4.89 -8.18 1.18
N ALA A 148 5.85 -8.37 2.10
CA ALA A 148 5.74 -9.36 3.17
C ALA A 148 4.55 -9.10 4.11
N ILE A 149 4.34 -7.84 4.51
CA ILE A 149 3.18 -7.45 5.35
C ILE A 149 1.87 -7.70 4.59
N PHE A 150 1.80 -7.30 3.33
CA PHE A 150 0.64 -7.55 2.47
C PHE A 150 0.36 -9.05 2.32
N CYS A 151 1.40 -9.87 2.17
CA CYS A 151 1.27 -11.33 2.08
C CYS A 151 0.69 -11.95 3.35
N ILE A 152 1.05 -11.43 4.53
CA ILE A 152 0.50 -11.89 5.81
C ILE A 152 -0.94 -11.41 5.98
N ALA A 153 -1.23 -10.15 5.62
CA ALA A 153 -2.54 -9.53 5.79
C ALA A 153 -3.61 -10.08 4.84
N VAL A 154 -3.24 -10.42 3.61
CA VAL A 154 -4.14 -10.96 2.57
C VAL A 154 -4.11 -12.50 2.54
N TRP A 155 -3.34 -13.15 3.42
CA TRP A 155 -3.35 -14.60 3.53
C TRP A 155 -4.71 -15.08 4.03
N PRO A 156 -5.44 -15.93 3.28
CA PRO A 156 -6.73 -16.42 3.74
C PRO A 156 -6.54 -17.20 5.04
N ARG A 157 -7.13 -16.68 6.12
CA ARG A 157 -7.18 -17.36 7.42
C ARG A 157 -8.12 -18.55 7.25
N ARG A 158 -7.67 -19.76 7.64
CA ARG A 158 -8.52 -20.97 7.60
C ARG A 158 -9.83 -20.72 8.37
N PRO A 159 -10.96 -21.33 7.95
CA PRO A 159 -12.28 -21.10 8.52
C PRO A 159 -12.43 -21.85 9.86
N GLU A 160 -11.69 -21.42 10.87
CA GLU A 160 -11.78 -21.97 12.24
C GLU A 160 -12.25 -20.90 13.23
N MET A 161 -12.96 -19.88 12.73
CA MET A 161 -13.50 -18.76 13.50
C MET A 161 -14.92 -18.39 13.06
N GLU A 162 -15.69 -19.35 12.53
CA GLU A 162 -17.11 -19.14 12.20
C GLU A 162 -18.00 -19.04 13.45
N ASP A 163 -17.56 -19.57 14.61
CA ASP A 163 -18.42 -19.66 15.80
C ASP A 163 -18.22 -18.56 16.86
N LEU A 164 -17.19 -17.70 16.74
CA LEU A 164 -16.86 -16.71 17.80
C LEU A 164 -17.00 -15.23 17.40
N SER A 165 -17.24 -14.89 16.12
CA SER A 165 -17.17 -13.49 15.64
C SER A 165 -18.42 -12.92 14.95
N ALA A 166 -19.48 -13.72 14.77
CA ALA A 166 -20.62 -13.45 13.88
C ALA A 166 -21.59 -12.30 14.28
N ASN A 167 -21.24 -11.38 15.18
CA ASN A 167 -22.14 -10.25 15.48
C ASN A 167 -21.48 -8.95 15.92
N ARG A 168 -20.26 -9.01 16.49
CA ARG A 168 -19.49 -7.83 16.91
C ARG A 168 -18.24 -7.59 16.06
N GLY A 169 -17.70 -8.65 15.42
CA GLY A 169 -16.57 -8.59 14.50
C GLY A 169 -16.92 -7.85 13.21
N ASP A 170 -17.99 -8.25 12.54
CA ASP A 170 -18.33 -7.77 11.19
C ASP A 170 -18.60 -6.26 11.12
N ARG A 171 -19.30 -5.70 12.13
CA ARG A 171 -19.58 -4.26 12.19
C ARG A 171 -18.34 -3.43 12.49
N LEU A 172 -17.40 -3.97 13.27
CA LEU A 172 -16.14 -3.30 13.58
C LEU A 172 -15.18 -3.39 12.39
N GLN A 173 -15.08 -4.56 11.75
CA GLN A 173 -14.32 -4.77 10.53
C GLN A 173 -14.83 -3.90 9.38
N SER A 174 -16.15 -3.77 9.21
CA SER A 174 -16.76 -2.82 8.25
C SER A 174 -16.33 -1.37 8.48
N GLN A 175 -16.28 -0.97 9.76
CA GLN A 175 -15.88 0.39 10.13
C GLN A 175 -14.40 0.64 9.85
N LEU A 176 -13.55 -0.34 10.15
CA LEU A 176 -12.11 -0.29 9.89
C LEU A 176 -11.83 -0.29 8.38
N PHE A 177 -12.50 -1.12 7.59
CA PHE A 177 -12.38 -1.13 6.14
C PHE A 177 -12.82 0.20 5.51
N ARG A 178 -13.98 0.73 5.93
CA ARG A 178 -14.44 2.05 5.46
C ARG A 178 -13.47 3.16 5.84
N CYS A 179 -12.92 3.11 7.05
CA CYS A 179 -11.86 4.00 7.49
C CYS A 179 -10.62 3.90 6.59
N LEU A 180 -10.20 2.68 6.24
CA LEU A 180 -9.08 2.41 5.36
C LEU A 180 -9.30 2.96 3.95
N VAL A 181 -10.52 2.89 3.41
CA VAL A 181 -10.87 3.53 2.13
C VAL A 181 -10.69 5.05 2.20
N PHE A 182 -11.22 5.71 3.24
CA PHE A 182 -11.00 7.15 3.39
C PHE A 182 -9.53 7.49 3.64
N GLN A 183 -8.83 6.67 4.42
CA GLN A 183 -7.41 6.83 4.72
C GLN A 183 -6.52 6.66 3.49
N THR A 184 -6.93 5.88 2.49
CA THR A 184 -6.19 5.74 1.23
C THR A 184 -6.51 6.88 0.25
N LEU A 185 -7.74 7.39 0.23
CA LEU A 185 -8.13 8.52 -0.63
C LEU A 185 -7.44 9.84 -0.23
N VAL A 186 -7.24 10.06 1.07
CA VAL A 186 -6.63 11.29 1.61
C VAL A 186 -5.20 11.54 1.09
N PRO A 187 -4.23 10.62 1.21
CA PRO A 187 -2.90 10.81 0.64
C PRO A 187 -2.91 10.84 -0.88
N ILE A 188 -3.86 10.19 -1.57
CA ILE A 188 -3.99 10.29 -3.03
C ILE A 188 -4.30 11.75 -3.43
N ILE A 189 -5.23 12.39 -2.73
CA ILE A 189 -5.68 13.76 -3.04
C ILE A 189 -4.69 14.81 -2.50
N CYS A 190 -4.26 14.69 -1.24
CA CYS A 190 -3.47 15.72 -0.56
C CYS A 190 -1.97 15.64 -0.87
N ALA A 191 -1.43 14.47 -1.21
CA ALA A 191 0.01 14.29 -1.41
C ALA A 191 0.38 13.86 -2.83
N HIS A 192 -0.28 12.84 -3.40
CA HIS A 192 0.10 12.32 -4.71
C HIS A 192 -0.34 13.25 -5.85
N LEU A 193 -1.59 13.71 -5.85
CA LEU A 193 -2.12 14.58 -6.89
C LEU A 193 -1.31 15.88 -7.08
N PRO A 194 -0.93 16.63 -6.02
CA PRO A 194 -0.12 17.83 -6.19
C PRO A 194 1.27 17.54 -6.76
N ILE A 195 1.88 16.41 -6.40
CA ILE A 195 3.16 15.97 -6.97
C ILE A 195 3.02 15.68 -8.47
N TYR A 196 1.99 14.93 -8.87
CA TYR A 196 1.73 14.67 -10.30
C TYR A 196 1.49 15.96 -11.10
N LEU A 197 0.73 16.90 -10.54
CA LEU A 197 0.52 18.22 -11.15
C LEU A 197 1.82 19.01 -11.26
N ALA A 198 2.69 18.97 -10.24
CA ALA A 198 4.00 19.62 -10.28
C ALA A 198 4.90 19.07 -11.40
N PHE A 199 4.75 17.80 -11.77
CA PHE A 199 5.49 17.20 -12.90
C PHE A 199 4.87 17.53 -14.26
N VAL A 200 3.53 17.56 -14.37
CA VAL A 200 2.82 17.71 -15.65
C VAL A 200 2.67 19.16 -16.08
N LEU A 201 2.32 20.08 -15.16
CA LEU A 201 2.05 21.48 -15.48
C LEU A 201 3.23 22.20 -16.15
N PRO A 202 4.51 22.01 -15.71
CA PRO A 202 5.64 22.62 -16.40
C PRO A 202 5.80 22.19 -17.86
N MET A 203 5.28 21.02 -18.27
CA MET A 203 5.34 20.54 -19.65
C MET A 203 4.43 21.35 -20.59
N PHE A 204 3.41 22.01 -20.07
CA PHE A 204 2.52 22.91 -20.83
C PHE A 204 3.01 24.37 -20.82
N GLY A 205 4.19 24.64 -20.27
CA GLY A 205 4.79 25.98 -20.24
C GLY A 205 4.10 26.96 -19.28
N THR A 206 3.18 26.49 -18.43
CA THR A 206 2.54 27.33 -17.41
C THR A 206 3.56 27.70 -16.34
N ARG A 207 3.77 29.00 -16.14
CA ARG A 207 4.78 29.55 -15.22
C ARG A 207 4.07 30.35 -14.13
N ASP A 208 3.03 29.73 -13.56
CA ASP A 208 1.99 30.42 -12.78
C ASP A 208 2.10 30.13 -11.27
N SER A 209 1.53 31.02 -10.46
CA SER A 209 1.40 30.93 -8.99
C SER A 209 0.73 29.65 -8.48
N ILE A 210 0.10 28.87 -9.36
CA ILE A 210 -0.48 27.55 -9.04
C ILE A 210 0.61 26.57 -8.59
N LEU A 211 1.81 26.62 -9.19
CA LEU A 211 2.93 25.76 -8.81
C LEU A 211 3.41 26.02 -7.38
N ASP A 212 3.35 27.29 -6.95
CA ASP A 212 3.72 27.70 -5.58
C ASP A 212 2.67 27.28 -4.53
N LEU A 213 1.43 27.00 -4.96
CA LEU A 213 0.33 26.54 -4.10
C LEU A 213 0.33 25.02 -3.89
N LEU A 214 0.96 24.24 -4.78
CA LEU A 214 0.98 22.77 -4.75
C LEU A 214 1.51 22.14 -3.45
N PRO A 215 2.47 22.75 -2.72
CA PRO A 215 2.94 22.20 -1.45
C PRO A 215 1.92 22.35 -0.29
N LEU A 216 0.94 23.25 -0.39
CA LEU A 216 0.01 23.50 0.72
C LEU A 216 -0.82 22.26 1.10
N PRO A 217 -1.48 21.53 0.18
CA PRO A 217 -2.21 20.31 0.54
C PRO A 217 -1.33 19.22 1.17
N ILE A 218 -0.05 19.15 0.77
CA ILE A 218 0.92 18.19 1.31
C ILE A 218 1.18 18.47 2.79
N ALA A 219 1.26 19.75 3.18
CA ALA A 219 1.50 20.15 4.56
C ALA A 219 0.34 19.79 5.52
N TRP A 220 -0.89 19.74 5.01
CA TRP A 220 -2.08 19.40 5.82
C TRP A 220 -2.29 17.88 5.98
N TYR A 221 -1.67 17.06 5.14
CA TYR A 221 -1.85 15.60 5.16
C TYR A 221 -1.65 14.96 6.56
N PRO A 222 -0.56 15.26 7.32
CA PRO A 222 -0.34 14.66 8.63
C PRO A 222 -1.41 14.99 9.66
N ALA A 223 -2.13 16.11 9.49
CA ALA A 223 -3.23 16.49 10.37
C ALA A 223 -4.55 15.81 9.96
N ILE A 224 -4.81 15.64 8.66
CA ILE A 224 -6.06 15.06 8.14
C ILE A 224 -6.14 13.55 8.40
N ASP A 225 -5.02 12.82 8.31
CA ASP A 225 -4.98 11.36 8.52
C ASP A 225 -5.56 10.91 9.88
N PRO A 226 -5.11 11.40 11.05
CA PRO A 226 -5.68 11.02 12.33
C PRO A 226 -7.13 11.51 12.51
N ILE A 227 -7.49 12.65 11.93
CA ILE A 227 -8.86 13.18 11.96
C ILE A 227 -9.83 12.19 11.29
N VAL A 228 -9.47 11.67 10.12
CA VAL A 228 -10.30 10.70 9.38
C VAL A 228 -10.49 9.41 10.17
N VAL A 229 -9.44 8.93 10.85
CA VAL A 229 -9.50 7.75 11.72
C VAL A 229 -10.44 7.99 12.90
N ILE A 230 -10.27 9.11 13.60
CA ILE A 230 -11.12 9.50 14.73
C ILE A 230 -12.59 9.58 14.32
N PHE A 231 -12.91 10.21 13.19
CA PHE A 231 -14.30 10.36 12.76
C PHE A 231 -14.96 9.06 12.29
N ASN A 232 -14.19 8.09 11.79
CA ASN A 232 -14.75 6.83 11.29
C ASN A 232 -14.88 5.73 12.36
N VAL A 233 -14.01 5.72 13.38
CA VAL A 233 -14.04 4.71 14.45
C VAL A 233 -14.96 5.15 15.59
N ARG A 234 -16.10 4.46 15.79
CA ARG A 234 -17.12 4.83 16.79
C ARG A 234 -16.58 4.88 18.23
N SER A 235 -15.68 3.94 18.58
CA SER A 235 -15.08 3.88 19.92
C SER A 235 -14.22 5.11 20.23
N TYR A 236 -13.47 5.62 19.25
CA TYR A 236 -12.65 6.82 19.42
C TYR A 236 -13.49 8.08 19.53
N LYS A 237 -14.57 8.18 18.74
CA LYS A 237 -15.54 9.28 18.88
C LYS A 237 -16.14 9.34 20.27
N HIS A 238 -16.50 8.20 20.85
CA HIS A 238 -17.09 8.16 22.18
C HIS A 238 -16.09 8.59 23.26
N GLN A 239 -14.84 8.13 23.17
CA GLN A 239 -13.77 8.53 24.10
C GLN A 239 -13.44 10.03 23.99
N ILE A 240 -13.33 10.57 22.78
CA ILE A 240 -13.10 12.02 22.58
C ILE A 240 -14.29 12.84 23.06
N PHE A 241 -15.52 12.37 22.84
CA PHE A 241 -16.72 13.04 23.35
C PHE A 241 -16.79 13.01 24.90
N GLN A 242 -16.31 11.94 25.53
CA GLN A 242 -16.17 11.85 26.98
C GLN A 242 -15.04 12.75 27.52
N LEU A 243 -13.90 12.84 26.82
CA LEU A 243 -12.79 13.72 27.18
C LEU A 243 -13.12 15.21 26.99
N LEU A 244 -13.91 15.55 25.97
CA LEU A 244 -14.38 16.92 25.69
C LEU A 244 -15.56 17.33 26.57
N ARG A 245 -16.30 16.37 27.15
CA ARG A 245 -17.18 16.65 28.29
C ARG A 245 -16.28 16.83 29.51
N ILE A 246 -15.93 18.08 29.77
CA ILE A 246 -15.34 18.57 31.02
C ILE A 246 -15.97 17.78 32.19
N PRO A 247 -15.20 17.15 33.08
CA PRO A 247 -15.77 16.53 34.27
C PRO A 247 -16.46 17.63 35.04
N GLU A 248 -17.79 17.57 35.07
CA GLU A 248 -18.58 18.41 35.95
C GLU A 248 -18.09 18.12 37.36
N ASN A 249 -17.64 19.18 38.03
CA ASN A 249 -16.98 19.18 39.32
C ASN A 249 -17.84 18.43 40.34
N THR A 250 -17.60 17.13 40.54
CA THR A 250 -18.20 16.38 41.65
C THR A 250 -17.44 16.72 42.93
N ASN A 251 -17.65 17.95 43.42
CA ASN A 251 -17.37 18.31 44.80
C ASN A 251 -18.66 18.77 45.47
N SER A 252 -19.42 17.79 45.94
CA SER A 252 -20.17 17.91 47.18
C SER A 252 -20.37 16.52 47.79
N ASN A 253 -19.47 16.20 48.73
CA ASN A 253 -19.69 15.42 49.94
C ASN A 253 -20.43 14.09 49.83
N SER A 254 -19.66 13.00 49.80
CA SER A 254 -19.89 11.81 50.66
C SER A 254 -18.66 10.91 50.57
N ALA A 255 -17.78 11.05 51.55
CA ALA A 255 -16.77 10.05 51.84
C ALA A 255 -17.46 8.81 52.41
N THR A 256 -17.32 7.68 51.74
CA THR A 256 -17.38 6.36 52.38
C THR A 256 -16.53 5.39 51.57
N MET A 257 -15.28 5.21 52.01
CA MET A 257 -14.47 4.05 51.64
C MET A 257 -15.14 2.79 52.19
N PRO A 258 -15.22 1.66 51.45
CA PRO A 258 -15.43 0.37 52.07
C PRO A 258 -14.12 -0.05 52.74
N VAL A 259 -14.15 -0.08 54.07
CA VAL A 259 -13.13 -0.67 54.93
C VAL A 259 -13.06 -2.17 54.62
N TYR A 260 -11.92 -2.64 54.13
CA TYR A 260 -11.58 -4.06 54.12
C TYR A 260 -11.24 -4.49 55.56
N GLY A 261 -12.26 -4.96 56.29
CA GLY A 261 -12.16 -5.50 57.63
C GLY A 261 -12.23 -7.04 57.62
N ARG A 262 -11.16 -7.66 58.10
CA ARG A 262 -10.91 -9.10 58.23
C ARG A 262 -11.47 -9.63 59.57
N GLY A 263 -12.09 -10.81 59.56
CA GLY A 263 -12.43 -11.63 60.75
C GLY A 263 -13.61 -12.58 60.45
N VAL A 264 -13.43 -13.88 60.15
CA VAL A 264 -13.27 -15.01 61.11
C VAL A 264 -14.37 -14.93 62.18
N SER A 265 -15.28 -15.87 62.41
CA SER A 265 -15.42 -17.32 62.21
C SER A 265 -16.93 -17.64 62.22
N SER A 266 -17.40 -18.76 61.69
CA SER A 266 -17.86 -19.86 62.55
C SER A 266 -18.05 -21.13 61.71
N GLN A 267 -17.30 -22.13 62.14
CA GLN A 267 -17.32 -23.51 61.73
C GLN A 267 -18.55 -24.20 62.32
N GLU A 268 -18.94 -25.30 61.67
CA GLU A 268 -19.64 -26.47 62.20
C GLU A 268 -21.17 -26.57 62.20
N ARG A 269 -21.59 -27.63 61.47
CA ARG A 269 -22.65 -28.62 61.74
C ARG A 269 -24.08 -28.09 61.65
N THR A 270 -24.97 -28.72 60.89
CA THR A 270 -25.49 -30.07 61.19
C THR A 270 -26.34 -30.49 59.96
N VAL A 271 -25.87 -31.44 59.12
CA VAL A 271 -26.29 -32.87 59.08
C VAL A 271 -27.56 -33.16 58.25
N ARG A 272 -27.46 -34.26 57.48
CA ARG A 272 -28.48 -35.24 57.04
C ARG A 272 -29.13 -35.12 55.64
N ASN A 273 -28.86 -36.19 54.86
CA ASN A 273 -29.73 -36.90 53.91
C ASN A 273 -29.89 -36.24 52.53
N ALA A 274 -29.64 -36.89 51.38
CA ALA A 274 -29.55 -38.30 51.03
C ALA A 274 -28.63 -38.49 49.81
#